data_AF-A0AAF0L6N9-F1
#
_entry.id   AF-A0AAF0L6N9-F1
#
_cell.length_a   1.000
_cell.length_b   1.000
_cell.length_c   1.000
_cell.angle_alpha   90.00
_cell.angle_beta   90.00
_cell.angle_gamma   90.00
#
_symmetry.space_group_name_H-M   'P 1'
#
loop_
_entity.id
_entity.type
_entity.pdbx_description
1 polymer ?
#
loop_
_entity_poly.entity_id
_entity_poly.type
_entity_poly.pdbx_seq_one_letter_code
_entity_poly.pdbx_strand_id
1 'polypeptide(L)' 'MSLGDKAKDATQKIVGKVEETVGKHTDDAELKHQGQKDQVMGEGRMQTEKAKDALDGK' A
#
# COMPACT_ATOMS: atom_id res chain seq x y z
N MET A 1 -31.64 17.74 21.95
CA MET A 1 -30.79 16.73 21.28
C MET A 1 -30.63 15.56 22.24
N SER A 2 -31.18 14.40 21.90
CA SER A 2 -31.30 13.25 22.81
C SER A 2 -29.93 12.65 23.13
N LEU A 3 -29.77 12.03 24.30
CA LEU A 3 -28.54 11.33 24.70
C LEU A 3 -28.14 10.24 23.69
N GLY A 4 -29.11 9.67 22.98
CA GLY A 4 -28.89 8.71 21.91
C GLY A 4 -28.14 9.26 20.69
N ASP A 5 -28.30 10.54 20.36
CA ASP A 5 -27.56 11.18 19.26
C ASP A 5 -26.07 11.32 19.62
N LYS A 6 -25.75 11.74 20.84
CA LYS A 6 -24.34 11.86 21.29
C LYS A 6 -23.63 10.50 21.33
N ALA A 7 -24.33 9.44 21.71
CA ALA A 7 -23.77 8.09 21.71
C ALA A 7 -23.51 7.57 20.30
N LYS A 8 -24.44 7.78 19.35
CA LYS A 8 -24.26 7.41 17.94
C LYS A 8 -23.11 8.18 17.28
N ASP A 9 -22.99 9.48 17.54
CA ASP A 9 -21.93 10.34 17.00
C ASP A 9 -20.54 9.91 17.52
N ALA A 10 -20.43 9.61 18.81
CA ALA A 10 -19.20 9.10 19.41
C ALA A 10 -18.84 7.71 18.88
N THR A 11 -19.83 6.82 18.73
CA THR A 11 -19.62 5.46 18.21
C THR A 11 -19.15 5.51 16.76
N GLN A 12 -19.79 6.32 15.91
CA GLN A 12 -19.36 6.49 14.52
C GLN A 12 -17.95 7.08 14.40
N LYS A 13 -17.59 8.06 15.24
CA LYS A 13 -16.22 8.60 15.30
C LYS A 13 -15.19 7.55 15.71
N ILE A 14 -15.52 6.68 16.65
CA ILE A 14 -14.62 5.61 17.11
C ILE A 14 -14.45 4.55 16.01
N VAL A 15 -15.56 4.06 15.44
CA VAL A 15 -15.54 3.08 14.35
C VAL A 15 -14.77 3.62 13.15
N GLY A 16 -15.03 4.86 12.73
CA GLY A 16 -14.31 5.49 11.62
C GLY A 16 -12.82 5.66 11.89
N LYS A 17 -12.41 6.00 13.13
CA LYS A 17 -10.97 6.04 13.50
C LYS A 17 -10.32 4.67 13.47
N VAL A 18 -11.03 3.63 13.89
CA VAL A 18 -10.52 2.25 13.87
C VAL A 18 -10.39 1.78 12.43
N GLU A 19 -11.40 1.96 11.58
CA GLU A 19 -11.31 1.65 10.14
C GLU A 19 -10.20 2.45 9.45
N GLU A 20 -10.06 3.75 9.72
CA GLU A 20 -9.00 4.56 9.14
C GLU A 20 -7.61 4.09 9.57
N THR A 21 -7.43 3.69 10.84
CA THR A 21 -6.15 3.24 11.36
C THR A 21 -5.78 1.85 10.83
N VAL A 22 -6.74 0.93 10.83
CA VAL A 22 -6.55 -0.44 10.30
C VAL A 22 -6.35 -0.41 8.79
N GLY A 23 -7.12 0.40 8.07
CA GLY A 23 -6.97 0.65 6.65
C GLY A 23 -5.58 1.20 6.32
N LYS A 24 -5.16 2.31 6.97
CA LYS A 24 -3.82 2.87 6.77
C LYS A 24 -2.70 1.86 7.05
N HIS A 25 -2.77 1.09 8.12
CA HIS A 25 -1.74 0.08 8.43
C HIS A 25 -1.72 -1.09 7.43
N THR A 26 -2.89 -1.49 6.94
CA THR A 26 -3.03 -2.59 5.96
C THR A 26 -2.59 -2.13 4.57
N ASP A 27 -3.06 -0.97 4.11
CA ASP A 27 -2.66 -0.34 2.86
C ASP A 27 -1.15 -0.12 2.82
N ASP A 28 -0.52 0.40 3.88
CA ASP A 28 0.94 0.64 3.91
C ASP A 28 1.75 -0.66 3.82
N ALA A 29 1.25 -1.74 4.46
CA ALA A 29 1.86 -3.06 4.38
C ALA A 29 1.72 -3.67 2.98
N GLU A 30 0.56 -3.52 2.36
CA GLU A 30 0.29 -4.01 1.01
C GLU A 30 1.07 -3.22 -0.05
N LEU A 31 1.10 -1.89 0.06
CA LEU A 31 1.88 -0.99 -0.80
C LEU A 31 3.38 -1.26 -0.70
N LYS A 32 3.93 -1.51 0.51
CA LYS A 32 5.33 -1.90 0.66
C LYS A 32 5.63 -3.25 0.01
N HIS A 33 4.71 -4.20 0.11
CA HIS A 33 4.88 -5.50 -0.52
C HIS A 33 4.83 -5.41 -2.05
N GLN A 34 3.90 -4.64 -2.60
CA GLN A 34 3.84 -4.38 -4.05
C GLN A 34 5.06 -3.61 -4.53
N GLY A 35 5.46 -2.54 -3.83
CA GLY A 35 6.63 -1.74 -4.15
C GLY A 35 7.93 -2.55 -4.19
N GLN A 36 8.16 -3.44 -3.21
CA GLN A 36 9.32 -4.34 -3.26
C GLN A 36 9.26 -5.31 -4.43
N LYS A 37 8.09 -5.90 -4.73
CA LYS A 37 7.93 -6.81 -5.86
C LYS A 37 8.16 -6.10 -7.20
N ASP A 38 7.67 -4.87 -7.34
CA ASP A 38 7.90 -4.05 -8.53
C ASP A 38 9.36 -3.61 -8.67
N GLN A 39 10.03 -3.25 -7.57
CA GLN A 39 11.47 -2.95 -7.60
C GLN A 39 12.29 -4.17 -8.03
N VAL A 40 12.00 -5.36 -7.50
CA VAL A 40 12.71 -6.59 -7.85
C VAL A 40 12.45 -6.98 -9.31
N MET A 41 11.20 -6.87 -9.79
CA MET A 41 10.91 -7.11 -11.22
C MET A 41 11.56 -6.06 -12.13
N GLY A 42 11.55 -4.80 -11.71
CA GLY A 42 12.13 -3.68 -12.45
C GLY A 42 13.66 -3.81 -12.57
N GLU A 43 14.36 -4.09 -11.48
CA GLU A 43 15.80 -4.34 -11.49
C GLU A 43 16.14 -5.59 -12.30
N GLY A 44 15.37 -6.68 -12.16
CA GLY A 44 15.56 -7.90 -12.94
C GLY A 44 15.41 -7.67 -14.45
N ARG A 45 14.40 -6.88 -14.87
CA ARG A 45 14.22 -6.50 -16.29
C ARG A 45 15.35 -5.61 -16.77
N MET A 46 15.72 -4.56 -16.03
CA MET A 46 16.81 -3.67 -16.43
C MET A 46 18.15 -4.41 -16.55
N GLN A 47 18.45 -5.33 -15.64
CA GLN A 47 19.66 -6.15 -15.74
C GLN A 47 19.61 -7.10 -16.93
N THR A 48 18.44 -7.70 -17.19
CA THR A 48 18.24 -8.57 -18.35
C THR A 48 18.35 -7.81 -19.67
N GLU A 49 17.77 -6.61 -19.76
CA GLU A 49 17.87 -5.76 -20.95
C GLU A 49 19.30 -5.25 -21.16
N LYS A 50 19.99 -4.80 -20.10
CA LYS A 50 21.42 -4.45 -20.19
C LYS A 50 22.29 -5.62 -20.63
N ALA A 51 22.02 -6.83 -20.13
CA ALA A 51 22.74 -8.03 -20.53
C ALA A 51 22.47 -8.38 -22.00
N LYS A 52 21.22 -8.28 -22.46
CA LYS A 52 20.88 -8.49 -23.87
C LYS A 52 21.52 -7.43 -24.77
N ASP A 53 21.43 -6.15 -24.42
CA ASP A 53 22.03 -5.04 -25.18
C ASP A 53 23.55 -5.17 -25.29
N ALA A 54 24.22 -5.57 -24.21
CA ALA A 54 25.67 -5.84 -24.20
C ALA A 54 26.08 -7.10 -25.00
N LEU A 55 25.16 -8.05 -25.19
CA LEU A 55 25.37 -9.27 -25.98
C LEU A 55 25.01 -9.08 -27.46
N ASP A 56 24.02 -8.26 -27.77
CA ASP A 56 23.56 -7.96 -29.13
C ASP A 56 24.45 -6.89 -29.80
N GLY A 57 25.11 -6.04 -29.01
CA GLY A 57 26.03 -5.00 -29.47
C GLY A 57 27.45 -5.46 -29.87
N LYS A 58 27.74 -6.75 -30.01
CA LYS A 58 29.08 -7.29 -30.32
C LYS A 58 29.14 -8.13 -31.59
#